data_AF-A0A7Y9PGH1-F1
#
_entry.id   AF-A0A7Y9PGH1-F1
#
_cell.length_a   1.000
_cell.length_b   1.000
_cell.length_c   1.000
_cell.angle_alpha   90.00
_cell.angle_beta   90.00
_cell.angle_gamma   90.00
#
_symmetry.space_group_name_H-M   'P 1'
#
loop_
_entity.id
_entity.type
_entity.pdbx_description
1 polymer ?
#
loop_
_entity_poly.entity_id
_entity_poly.type
_entity_poly.pdbx_seq_one_letter_code
_entity_poly.pdbx_strand_id
1 'polypeptide(L)'
;MRPMTTFRIQEFAKLAGVTVRALHHYDRLKLLSPAHRSDRGYRLYCREDLGRLEQILVLRYLGLSLREIAALLDTPASRNAEPLRVTFARQQAALHQRRDGLDRILRALEHAQQRAQNPAEPEWLLYQTILKEIQMQEATEWTEKYYSPKAAEALRERRAALTPELQAEIGARWQSLFADIQNALDRQTPPDSAEGRALVARWMRLADEFTNGDPEINKGYQRMIEDKSHWPDDEMAARIRASMPKPECQAFFNQALQACLRHG
;
A
#
# COMPACT_ATOMS: atom_id res chain seq x y z
N MET A 1 18.65 -34.94 -30.74
CA MET A 1 18.08 -33.86 -29.92
C MET A 1 16.70 -33.52 -30.47
N ARG A 2 15.64 -33.58 -29.65
CA ARG A 2 14.32 -33.09 -30.10
C ARG A 2 14.38 -31.56 -30.24
N PRO A 3 13.83 -30.96 -31.31
CA PRO A 3 13.80 -29.50 -31.43
C PRO A 3 12.99 -28.92 -30.26
N MET A 4 13.56 -27.95 -29.54
CA MET A 4 12.81 -27.19 -28.55
C MET A 4 11.77 -26.36 -29.28
N THR A 5 10.49 -26.63 -29.04
CA THR A 5 9.40 -25.82 -29.61
C THR A 5 9.53 -24.40 -29.10
N THR A 6 9.70 -23.45 -30.01
CA THR A 6 9.77 -22.03 -29.71
C THR A 6 8.60 -21.28 -30.34
N PHE A 7 8.16 -20.23 -29.66
CA PHE A 7 7.00 -19.42 -30.00
C PHE A 7 7.45 -17.98 -30.21
N ARG A 8 6.93 -17.31 -31.25
CA ARG A 8 7.09 -15.86 -31.38
C ARG A 8 6.25 -15.16 -30.32
N ILE A 9 6.62 -13.93 -29.99
CA ILE A 9 5.95 -13.17 -28.93
C ILE A 9 4.41 -13.09 -29.06
N GLN A 10 3.86 -13.00 -30.28
CA GLN A 10 2.41 -12.96 -30.48
C GLN A 10 1.75 -14.32 -30.20
N GLU A 11 2.37 -15.41 -30.63
CA GLU A 11 1.90 -16.77 -30.41
C GLU A 11 1.97 -17.11 -28.91
N PHE A 12 3.08 -16.74 -28.26
CA PHE A 12 3.29 -16.92 -26.83
C PHE A 12 2.28 -16.11 -25.99
N ALA A 13 2.03 -14.85 -26.38
CA ALA A 13 1.01 -14.00 -25.74
C ALA A 13 -0.38 -14.63 -25.82
N LYS A 14 -0.76 -15.13 -27.00
CA LYS A 14 -2.05 -15.78 -27.23
C LYS A 14 -2.19 -17.07 -26.42
N LEU A 15 -1.13 -17.89 -26.39
CA LEU A 15 -1.11 -19.16 -25.67
C LEU A 15 -1.22 -18.96 -24.15
N ALA A 16 -0.57 -17.93 -23.62
CA ALA A 16 -0.59 -17.62 -22.19
C ALA A 16 -1.71 -16.67 -21.74
N GLY A 17 -2.57 -16.22 -22.65
CA GLY A 17 -3.68 -15.31 -22.33
C GLY A 17 -3.24 -13.92 -21.84
N VAL A 18 -2.05 -13.45 -22.24
CA VAL A 18 -1.51 -12.14 -21.84
C VAL A 18 -1.33 -11.22 -23.04
N THR A 19 -1.22 -9.92 -22.80
CA THR A 19 -0.93 -8.97 -23.88
C THR A 19 0.56 -8.97 -24.24
N VAL A 20 0.87 -8.70 -25.52
CA VAL A 20 2.26 -8.46 -25.97
C VAL A 20 2.91 -7.31 -25.19
N ARG A 21 2.12 -6.29 -24.82
CA ARG A 21 2.58 -5.17 -23.97
C ARG A 21 3.06 -5.66 -22.58
N ALA A 22 2.35 -6.61 -21.97
CA ALA A 22 2.76 -7.21 -20.70
C ALA A 22 4.07 -7.99 -20.84
N LEU A 23 4.22 -8.79 -21.91
CA LEU A 23 5.47 -9.51 -22.17
C LEU A 23 6.67 -8.57 -22.37
N HIS A 24 6.50 -7.49 -23.15
CA HIS A 24 7.52 -6.46 -23.28
C HIS A 24 7.85 -5.78 -21.94
N HIS A 25 6.86 -5.59 -21.08
CA HIS A 25 7.09 -5.04 -19.77
C HIS A 25 7.91 -5.98 -18.89
N TYR A 26 7.61 -7.28 -18.89
CA TYR A 26 8.35 -8.28 -18.13
C TYR A 26 9.78 -8.47 -18.66
N ASP A 27 10.00 -8.39 -19.98
CA ASP A 27 11.35 -8.40 -20.58
C ASP A 27 12.18 -7.18 -20.13
N ARG A 28 11.57 -5.98 -20.14
CA ARG A 28 12.25 -4.76 -19.64
C ARG A 28 12.66 -4.86 -18.18
N LEU A 29 11.82 -5.49 -17.35
CA LEU A 29 12.11 -5.73 -15.94
C LEU A 29 13.00 -6.95 -15.69
N LYS A 30 13.46 -7.63 -16.75
CA LYS A 30 14.20 -8.91 -16.68
C LYS A 30 13.49 -10.03 -15.93
N LEU A 31 12.19 -9.87 -15.72
CA LEU A 31 11.34 -10.82 -15.02
C LEU A 31 11.04 -12.04 -15.87
N LEU A 32 10.82 -11.83 -17.17
CA LEU A 32 10.66 -12.88 -18.18
C LEU A 32 11.35 -12.43 -19.47
N SER A 33 12.50 -13.02 -19.76
CA SER A 33 13.25 -12.75 -20.98
C SER A 33 13.09 -13.92 -21.96
N PRO A 34 13.05 -13.67 -23.28
CA PRO A 34 12.96 -14.75 -24.26
C PRO A 34 14.21 -15.63 -24.20
N ALA A 35 14.04 -16.96 -24.26
CA ALA A 35 15.14 -17.91 -24.31
C ALA A 35 16.12 -17.64 -25.46
N HIS A 36 15.60 -17.24 -26.63
CA HIS A 36 16.42 -16.96 -27.80
C HIS A 36 15.94 -15.75 -28.58
N ARG A 37 16.82 -15.26 -29.47
CA ARG A 37 16.46 -14.37 -30.56
C ARG A 37 16.71 -15.09 -31.87
N SER A 38 15.82 -14.90 -32.85
CA SER A 38 16.08 -15.41 -34.20
C SER A 38 17.21 -14.63 -34.87
N ASP A 39 17.74 -15.14 -35.98
CA ASP A 39 18.75 -14.46 -36.80
C ASP A 39 18.31 -13.08 -37.31
N ARG A 40 16.98 -12.86 -37.37
CA ARG A 40 16.35 -11.58 -37.73
C ARG A 40 16.01 -10.69 -36.53
N GLY A 41 16.47 -11.06 -35.33
CA GLY A 41 16.29 -10.30 -34.09
C GLY A 41 14.95 -10.49 -33.37
N TYR A 42 14.06 -11.37 -33.84
CA TYR A 42 12.76 -11.61 -33.20
C TYR A 42 12.92 -12.37 -31.88
N ARG A 43 12.09 -12.03 -30.89
CA ARG A 43 12.04 -12.74 -29.59
C ARG A 43 11.39 -14.10 -29.76
N LEU A 44 12.05 -15.14 -29.26
CA LEU A 44 11.58 -16.53 -29.27
C LEU A 44 11.51 -17.05 -27.84
N TYR A 45 10.31 -17.46 -27.44
CA TYR A 45 10.01 -18.02 -26.12
C TYR A 45 9.89 -19.54 -26.21
N CYS A 46 10.34 -20.26 -25.19
CA CYS A 46 10.21 -21.72 -25.11
C CYS A 46 9.12 -22.14 -24.10
N ARG A 47 9.02 -23.45 -23.86
CA ARG A 47 8.04 -24.00 -22.91
C ARG A 47 8.42 -23.69 -21.46
N GLU A 48 9.71 -23.61 -21.17
CA GLU A 48 10.22 -23.22 -19.85
C GLU A 48 9.85 -21.76 -19.51
N ASP A 49 9.84 -20.88 -20.52
CA ASP A 49 9.36 -19.50 -20.39
C ASP A 49 7.87 -19.44 -20.02
N LEU A 50 7.07 -20.40 -20.49
CA LEU A 50 5.66 -20.51 -20.10
C LEU A 50 5.52 -20.82 -18.60
N GLY A 51 6.31 -21.78 -18.10
CA GLY A 51 6.31 -22.09 -16.66
C GLY A 51 6.72 -20.90 -15.80
N ARG A 52 7.71 -20.11 -16.23
CA ARG A 52 8.08 -18.86 -15.53
C ARG A 52 6.98 -17.80 -15.63
N LEU A 53 6.29 -17.69 -16.77
CA LEU A 53 5.15 -16.79 -16.91
C LEU A 53 3.98 -17.18 -15.99
N GLU A 54 3.64 -18.46 -15.90
CA GLU A 54 2.60 -18.97 -15.00
C GLU A 54 2.91 -18.61 -13.54
N GLN A 55 4.16 -18.77 -13.10
CA GLN A 55 4.59 -18.35 -11.76
C GLN A 55 4.38 -16.85 -11.54
N ILE A 56 4.77 -16.01 -12.51
CA ILE A 56 4.56 -14.55 -12.44
C ILE A 56 3.06 -14.24 -12.32
N LEU A 57 2.22 -14.90 -13.12
CA LEU A 57 0.78 -14.66 -13.12
C LEU A 57 0.12 -15.05 -11.79
N VAL A 58 0.47 -16.22 -11.23
CA VAL A 58 -0.03 -16.65 -9.91
C VAL A 58 0.39 -15.66 -8.83
N LEU A 59 1.67 -15.28 -8.79
CA LEU A 59 2.17 -14.35 -7.77
C LEU A 59 1.55 -12.94 -7.90
N ARG A 60 1.32 -12.48 -9.13
CA ARG A 60 0.56 -11.25 -9.38
C ARG A 60 -0.88 -11.35 -8.90
N TYR A 61 -1.53 -12.48 -9.13
CA TYR A 61 -2.90 -12.73 -8.68
C TYR A 61 -2.99 -12.73 -7.15
N LEU A 62 -1.96 -13.25 -6.48
CA LEU A 62 -1.79 -13.17 -5.03
C LEU A 62 -1.38 -11.77 -4.52
N GLY A 63 -1.40 -10.75 -5.36
CA GLY A 63 -1.20 -9.36 -4.96
C GLY A 63 0.25 -8.91 -4.81
N LEU A 64 1.24 -9.72 -5.25
CA LEU A 64 2.64 -9.31 -5.19
C LEU A 64 2.96 -8.28 -6.28
N SER A 65 3.80 -7.31 -5.92
CA SER A 65 4.39 -6.38 -6.88
C SER A 65 5.40 -7.07 -7.79
N LEU A 66 5.61 -6.56 -9.01
CA LEU A 66 6.60 -7.12 -9.94
C LEU A 66 8.02 -7.15 -9.37
N ARG A 67 8.34 -6.23 -8.45
CA ARG A 67 9.62 -6.17 -7.76
C ARG A 67 9.78 -7.30 -6.74
N GLU A 68 8.75 -7.58 -5.95
CA GLU A 68 8.74 -8.73 -5.03
C GLU A 68 8.82 -10.06 -5.80
N ILE A 69 8.10 -10.16 -6.92
CA ILE A 69 8.12 -11.35 -7.78
C ILE A 69 9.53 -11.57 -8.34
N ALA A 70 10.21 -10.52 -8.82
CA ALA A 70 11.59 -10.62 -9.29
C ALA A 70 12.52 -11.15 -8.19
N ALA A 71 12.47 -10.54 -7.00
CA ALA A 71 13.30 -10.97 -5.86
C ALA A 71 13.05 -12.44 -5.47
N LEU A 72 11.80 -12.89 -5.55
CA LEU A 72 11.41 -14.25 -5.22
C LEU A 72 11.88 -15.27 -6.28
N LEU A 73 11.73 -14.94 -7.55
CA LEU A 73 12.03 -15.85 -8.68
C LEU A 73 13.52 -15.83 -9.10
N ASP A 74 14.31 -14.86 -8.64
CA ASP A 74 15.76 -14.80 -8.87
C ASP A 74 16.55 -15.60 -7.80
N THR A 75 15.87 -16.05 -6.74
CA THR A 75 16.46 -16.97 -5.75
C THR A 75 16.43 -18.39 -6.30
N PRO A 76 17.58 -19.08 -6.46
CA PRO A 76 17.60 -20.43 -7.01
C PRO A 76 16.80 -21.41 -6.14
N ALA A 77 15.84 -22.12 -6.73
CA ALA A 77 14.98 -23.08 -6.03
C ALA A 77 15.77 -24.20 -5.29
N SER A 78 16.98 -24.50 -5.76
CA SER A 78 17.90 -25.47 -5.13
C SER A 78 18.55 -24.96 -3.84
N ARG A 79 18.45 -23.65 -3.53
CA ARG A 79 19.20 -23.02 -2.44
C ARG A 79 18.35 -22.74 -1.20
N ASN A 80 17.05 -22.43 -1.34
CA ASN A 80 16.12 -22.33 -0.21
C ASN A 80 14.67 -22.12 -0.68
N ALA A 81 13.74 -23.01 -0.30
CA ALA A 81 12.30 -22.81 -0.54
C ALA A 81 11.63 -21.87 0.49
N GLU A 82 12.36 -21.50 1.55
CA GLU A 82 11.81 -20.73 2.67
C GLU A 82 11.21 -19.37 2.28
N PRO A 83 11.83 -18.54 1.41
CA PRO A 83 11.23 -17.27 1.01
C PRO A 83 9.87 -17.43 0.31
N LEU A 84 9.72 -18.49 -0.51
CA LEU A 84 8.47 -18.81 -1.19
C LEU A 84 7.40 -19.29 -0.20
N ARG A 85 7.78 -20.18 0.73
CA ARG A 85 6.88 -20.67 1.80
C ARG A 85 6.39 -19.53 2.68
N VAL A 86 7.29 -18.67 3.16
CA VAL A 86 6.95 -17.50 4.00
C VAL A 86 6.03 -16.55 3.23
N THR A 87 6.32 -16.30 1.95
CA THR A 87 5.50 -15.43 1.11
C THR A 87 4.09 -15.99 0.91
N PHE A 88 3.97 -17.29 0.59
CA PHE A 88 2.65 -17.93 0.47
C PHE A 88 1.88 -17.97 1.78
N ALA A 89 2.54 -18.27 2.91
CA ALA A 89 1.91 -18.21 4.22
C ALA A 89 1.39 -16.80 4.54
N ARG A 90 2.17 -15.76 4.22
CA ARG A 90 1.75 -14.35 4.37
C ARG A 90 0.53 -14.03 3.51
N GLN A 91 0.53 -14.43 2.24
CA GLN A 91 -0.62 -14.18 1.35
C GLN A 91 -1.86 -14.97 1.76
N GLN A 92 -1.69 -16.21 2.22
CA GLN A 92 -2.80 -17.00 2.74
C GLN A 92 -3.39 -16.36 3.99
N ALA A 93 -2.56 -15.86 4.91
CA ALA A 93 -3.03 -15.14 6.09
C ALA A 93 -3.82 -13.87 5.72
N ALA A 94 -3.31 -13.07 4.78
CA ALA A 94 -4.02 -11.88 4.28
C ALA A 94 -5.38 -12.23 3.64
N LEU A 95 -5.45 -13.32 2.86
CA LEU A 95 -6.71 -13.80 2.28
C LEU A 95 -7.71 -14.28 3.35
N HIS A 96 -7.24 -14.99 4.37
CA HIS A 96 -8.09 -15.38 5.50
C HIS A 96 -8.64 -14.16 6.24
N GLN A 97 -7.79 -13.16 6.51
CA GLN A 97 -8.20 -11.93 7.18
C GLN A 97 -9.22 -11.15 6.36
N ARG A 98 -9.04 -11.10 5.03
CA ARG A 98 -10.01 -10.49 4.12
C ARG A 98 -11.36 -11.21 4.12
N ARG A 99 -11.34 -12.55 4.10
CA ARG A 99 -12.55 -13.36 4.25
C ARG A 99 -13.24 -13.07 5.57
N ASP A 100 -12.52 -13.10 6.68
CA ASP A 100 -13.10 -12.87 8.02
C ASP A 100 -13.71 -11.45 8.12
N GLY A 101 -13.13 -10.48 7.41
CA GLY A 101 -13.67 -9.14 7.20
C GLY A 101 -14.97 -9.10 6.42
N LEU A 102 -15.02 -9.77 5.28
CA LEU A 102 -16.25 -9.91 4.50
C LEU A 102 -17.34 -10.62 5.32
N ASP A 103 -16.99 -11.63 6.11
CA ASP A 103 -17.91 -12.32 7.00
C ASP A 103 -18.46 -11.39 8.10
N ARG A 104 -17.66 -10.42 8.60
CA ARG A 104 -18.16 -9.38 9.53
C ARG A 104 -19.17 -8.46 8.86
N ILE A 105 -18.90 -8.00 7.64
CA ILE A 105 -19.81 -7.15 6.88
C ILE A 105 -21.11 -7.91 6.57
N LEU A 106 -21.03 -9.18 6.17
CA LEU A 106 -22.20 -10.04 5.94
C LEU A 106 -23.05 -10.16 7.22
N ARG A 107 -22.45 -10.44 8.38
CA ARG A 107 -23.18 -10.45 9.66
C ARG A 107 -23.82 -9.12 10.00
N ALA A 108 -23.14 -8.00 9.74
CA ALA A 108 -23.70 -6.67 9.96
C ALA A 108 -24.90 -6.39 9.05
N LEU A 109 -24.86 -6.85 7.80
CA LEU A 109 -25.99 -6.79 6.88
C LEU A 109 -27.17 -7.65 7.36
N GLU A 110 -26.91 -8.89 7.79
CA GLU A 110 -27.93 -9.78 8.36
C GLU A 110 -28.60 -9.15 9.59
N HIS A 111 -27.81 -8.59 10.50
CA HIS A 111 -28.32 -7.88 11.69
C HIS A 111 -29.13 -6.64 11.30
N ALA A 112 -28.66 -5.86 10.34
CA ALA A 112 -29.37 -4.68 9.84
C ALA A 112 -30.72 -5.07 9.21
N GLN A 113 -30.77 -6.16 8.45
CA GLN A 113 -32.01 -6.68 7.86
C GLN A 113 -33.02 -7.13 8.91
N GLN A 114 -32.57 -7.79 9.98
CA GLN A 114 -33.45 -8.19 11.09
C GLN A 114 -34.00 -6.95 11.81
N ARG A 115 -33.12 -5.98 12.10
CA ARG A 115 -33.45 -4.72 12.77
C ARG A 115 -34.39 -3.84 11.96
N ALA A 116 -34.26 -3.83 10.63
CA ALA A 116 -35.16 -3.11 9.73
C ALA A 116 -36.62 -3.57 9.83
N GLN A 117 -36.90 -4.74 10.41
CA GLN A 117 -38.26 -5.19 10.69
C GLN A 117 -38.92 -4.42 11.85
N ASN A 118 -38.14 -3.69 12.65
CA ASN A 118 -38.63 -2.84 13.74
C ASN A 118 -38.90 -1.42 13.22
N PRO A 119 -40.17 -0.99 13.10
CA PRO A 119 -40.51 0.34 12.58
C PRO A 119 -40.06 1.50 13.48
N ALA A 120 -39.76 1.22 14.76
CA ALA A 120 -39.29 2.22 15.72
C ALA A 120 -37.78 2.51 15.60
N GLU A 121 -37.05 1.72 14.81
CA GLU A 121 -35.61 1.88 14.64
C GLU A 121 -35.29 2.86 13.51
N PRO A 122 -34.49 3.91 13.76
CA PRO A 122 -34.07 4.82 12.70
C PRO A 122 -33.17 4.12 11.68
N GLU A 123 -33.56 4.17 10.41
CA GLU A 123 -32.87 3.50 9.30
C GLU A 123 -31.37 3.88 9.20
N TRP A 124 -31.03 5.15 9.48
CA TRP A 124 -29.64 5.64 9.42
C TRP A 124 -28.69 4.92 10.40
N LEU A 125 -29.20 4.39 11.53
CA LEU A 125 -28.41 3.65 12.51
C LEU A 125 -27.99 2.26 11.97
N LEU A 126 -28.79 1.70 11.05
CA LEU A 126 -28.48 0.45 10.36
C LEU A 126 -27.30 0.66 9.40
N TYR A 127 -27.36 1.72 8.59
CA TYR A 127 -26.26 2.11 7.70
C TYR A 127 -25.00 2.45 8.48
N GLN A 128 -25.10 3.12 9.63
CA GLN A 128 -23.95 3.43 10.49
C GLN A 128 -23.25 2.15 10.99
N THR A 129 -24.03 1.12 11.34
CA THR A 129 -23.49 -0.17 11.80
C THR A 129 -22.70 -0.86 10.67
N ILE A 130 -23.26 -0.89 9.46
CA ILE A 130 -22.61 -1.48 8.29
C ILE A 130 -21.36 -0.68 7.90
N LEU A 131 -21.48 0.65 7.85
CA LEU A 131 -20.38 1.55 7.48
C LEU A 131 -19.19 1.41 8.44
N LYS A 132 -19.45 1.23 9.73
CA LYS A 132 -18.40 0.99 10.72
C LYS A 132 -17.60 -0.28 10.40
N GLU A 133 -18.26 -1.38 10.07
CA GLU A 133 -17.57 -2.63 9.71
C GLU A 133 -16.78 -2.51 8.39
N ILE A 134 -17.34 -1.83 7.38
CA ILE A 134 -16.63 -1.54 6.12
C ILE A 134 -15.37 -0.73 6.40
N GLN A 135 -15.49 0.38 7.14
CA GLN A 135 -14.35 1.23 7.49
C GLN A 135 -13.30 0.50 8.32
N MET A 136 -13.72 -0.37 9.25
CA MET A 136 -12.80 -1.21 10.01
C MET A 136 -12.05 -2.20 9.11
N GLN A 137 -12.73 -2.78 8.12
CA GLN A 137 -12.12 -3.70 7.18
C GLN A 137 -11.12 -3.00 6.25
N GLU A 138 -11.51 -1.89 5.63
CA GLU A 138 -10.61 -1.10 4.79
C GLU A 138 -9.39 -0.62 5.56
N ALA A 139 -9.59 -0.12 6.78
CA ALA A 139 -8.50 0.35 7.62
C ALA A 139 -7.54 -0.77 8.01
N THR A 140 -8.01 -2.03 8.04
CA THR A 140 -7.20 -3.22 8.31
C THR A 140 -6.39 -3.61 7.07
N GLU A 141 -7.02 -3.65 5.89
CA GLU A 141 -6.35 -3.95 4.60
C GLU A 141 -5.21 -2.96 4.31
N TRP A 142 -5.44 -1.67 4.55
CA TRP A 142 -4.41 -0.64 4.38
C TRP A 142 -3.26 -0.79 5.37
N THR A 143 -3.55 -1.13 6.62
CA THR A 143 -2.51 -1.36 7.63
C THR A 143 -1.65 -2.57 7.25
N GLU A 144 -2.24 -3.68 6.83
CA GLU A 144 -1.48 -4.87 6.38
C GLU A 144 -0.61 -4.60 5.15
N LYS A 145 -1.13 -3.83 4.20
CA LYS A 145 -0.42 -3.55 2.95
C LYS A 145 0.88 -2.79 3.21
N TYR A 146 0.88 -1.86 4.15
CA TYR A 146 1.98 -0.92 4.32
C TYR A 146 2.78 -1.09 5.61
N TYR A 147 2.25 -1.74 6.65
CA TYR A 147 2.90 -1.83 7.96
C TYR A 147 3.40 -3.25 8.24
N SER A 148 4.45 -3.38 9.04
CA SER A 148 4.90 -4.70 9.53
C SER A 148 3.89 -5.26 10.54
N PRO A 149 3.84 -6.58 10.80
CA PRO A 149 2.90 -7.15 11.77
C PRO A 149 2.98 -6.49 13.15
N LYS A 150 4.19 -6.16 13.59
CA LYS A 150 4.43 -5.44 14.85
C LYS A 150 3.83 -4.02 14.82
N ALA A 151 4.08 -3.26 13.75
CA ALA A 151 3.54 -1.92 13.60
C ALA A 151 2.02 -1.91 13.41
N ALA A 152 1.47 -2.93 12.73
CA ALA A 152 0.04 -3.11 12.54
C ALA A 152 -0.69 -3.34 13.88
N GLU A 153 -0.12 -4.16 14.75
CA GLU A 153 -0.66 -4.40 16.09
C GLU A 153 -0.67 -3.13 16.94
N ALA A 154 0.47 -2.40 16.97
CA ALA A 154 0.56 -1.14 17.69
C ALA A 154 -0.46 -0.09 17.20
N LEU A 155 -0.67 0.00 15.88
CA LEU A 155 -1.69 0.87 15.28
C LEU A 155 -3.12 0.42 15.62
N ARG A 156 -3.36 -0.89 15.72
CA ARG A 156 -4.66 -1.46 16.08
C ARG A 156 -5.04 -1.14 17.53
N GLU A 157 -4.13 -1.41 18.48
CA GLU A 157 -4.32 -1.06 19.89
C GLU A 157 -4.58 0.43 20.06
N ARG A 158 -3.83 1.27 19.35
CA ARG A 158 -4.00 2.71 19.37
C ARG A 158 -5.34 3.18 18.81
N ARG A 159 -5.80 2.59 17.69
CA ARG A 159 -7.14 2.88 17.14
C ARG A 159 -8.24 2.47 18.12
N ALA A 160 -8.06 1.36 18.84
CA ALA A 160 -9.01 0.91 19.85
C ALA A 160 -9.05 1.85 21.09
N ALA A 161 -7.91 2.48 21.43
CA ALA A 161 -7.81 3.44 22.52
C ALA A 161 -8.20 4.89 22.12
N LEU A 162 -8.40 5.17 20.83
CA LEU A 162 -8.73 6.51 20.35
C LEU A 162 -10.23 6.81 20.56
N THR A 163 -10.54 7.75 21.44
CA THR A 163 -11.92 8.26 21.58
C THR A 163 -12.21 9.29 20.48
N PRO A 164 -13.50 9.54 20.14
CA PRO A 164 -13.87 10.58 19.19
C PRO A 164 -13.33 11.97 19.57
N GLU A 165 -13.30 12.29 20.86
CA GLU A 165 -12.81 13.56 21.39
C GLU A 165 -11.30 13.69 21.17
N LEU A 166 -10.54 12.64 21.50
CA LEU A 166 -9.09 12.61 21.29
C LEU A 166 -8.75 12.67 19.79
N GLN A 167 -9.55 12.00 18.94
CA GLN A 167 -9.39 12.05 17.50
C GLN A 167 -9.60 13.47 16.96
N ALA A 168 -10.64 14.17 17.43
CA ALA A 168 -10.92 15.55 17.06
C ALA A 168 -9.80 16.50 17.52
N GLU A 169 -9.29 16.32 18.74
CA GLU A 169 -8.17 17.10 19.28
C GLU A 169 -6.90 16.93 18.43
N ILE A 170 -6.52 15.68 18.12
CA ILE A 170 -5.36 15.38 17.28
C ILE A 170 -5.54 16.01 15.90
N GLY A 171 -6.73 15.89 15.30
CA GLY A 171 -7.06 16.49 14.01
C GLY A 171 -6.89 18.00 14.01
N ALA A 172 -7.39 18.68 15.05
CA ALA A 172 -7.27 20.13 15.20
C ALA A 172 -5.81 20.59 15.32
N ARG A 173 -4.96 19.84 16.05
CA ARG A 173 -3.53 20.15 16.19
C ARG A 173 -2.79 20.07 14.85
N TRP A 174 -3.08 19.06 14.04
CA TRP A 174 -2.53 18.92 12.68
C TRP A 174 -3.05 19.99 11.72
N GLN A 175 -4.36 20.28 11.75
CA GLN A 175 -4.93 21.36 10.93
C GLN A 175 -4.30 22.72 11.24
N SER A 176 -4.12 23.03 12.54
CA SER A 176 -3.42 24.26 12.95
C SER A 176 -1.99 24.30 12.45
N LEU A 177 -1.23 23.20 12.56
CA LEU A 177 0.14 23.16 12.03
C LEU A 177 0.17 23.41 10.50
N PHE A 178 -0.72 22.77 9.74
CA PHE A 178 -0.76 22.95 8.29
C PHE A 178 -1.18 24.36 7.89
N ALA A 179 -2.07 25.00 8.65
CA ALA A 179 -2.42 26.40 8.45
C ALA A 179 -1.21 27.33 8.71
N ASP A 180 -0.44 27.08 9.76
CA ASP A 180 0.75 27.88 10.08
C ASP A 180 1.85 27.72 9.02
N ILE A 181 2.04 26.51 8.49
CA ILE A 181 2.97 26.25 7.39
C ILE A 181 2.50 26.95 6.11
N GLN A 182 1.19 26.91 5.80
CA GLN A 182 0.64 27.63 4.66
C GLN A 182 0.88 29.14 4.80
N ASN A 183 0.64 29.71 5.98
CA ASN A 183 0.92 31.13 6.26
C ASN A 183 2.41 31.48 6.13
N ALA A 184 3.31 30.56 6.48
CA ALA A 184 4.75 30.76 6.29
C ALA A 184 5.12 30.70 4.79
N LEU A 185 4.51 29.80 4.03
CA LEU A 185 4.68 29.72 2.57
C LEU A 185 4.17 30.97 1.85
N ASP A 186 3.00 31.48 2.25
CA ASP A 186 2.40 32.68 1.66
C ASP A 186 3.26 33.93 1.92
N ARG A 187 3.95 33.97 3.07
CA ARG A 187 4.94 35.01 3.41
C ARG A 187 6.32 34.76 2.81
N GLN A 188 6.51 33.65 2.10
CA GLN A 188 7.80 33.21 1.55
C GLN A 188 8.89 33.11 2.63
N THR A 189 8.52 32.71 3.84
CA THR A 189 9.46 32.51 4.95
C THR A 189 10.51 31.47 4.55
N PRO A 190 11.82 31.76 4.68
CA PRO A 190 12.87 30.78 4.40
C PRO A 190 12.72 29.53 5.29
N PRO A 191 12.78 28.30 4.73
CA PRO A 191 12.64 27.07 5.50
C PRO A 191 13.73 26.89 6.59
N ASP A 192 14.91 27.48 6.38
CA ASP A 192 16.04 27.51 7.31
C ASP A 192 16.00 28.66 8.31
N SER A 193 14.93 29.47 8.33
CA SER A 193 14.73 30.51 9.34
C SER A 193 14.41 29.90 10.71
N ALA A 194 14.48 30.72 11.76
CA ALA A 194 14.05 30.30 13.11
C ALA A 194 12.58 29.85 13.13
N GLU A 195 11.72 30.52 12.36
CA GLU A 195 10.31 30.16 12.21
C GLU A 195 10.16 28.81 11.47
N GLY A 196 10.86 28.62 10.34
CA GLY A 196 10.84 27.36 9.60
C GLY A 196 11.31 26.16 10.44
N ARG A 197 12.39 26.34 11.21
CA ARG A 197 12.86 25.32 12.17
C ARG A 197 11.85 25.02 13.27
N ALA A 198 11.17 26.03 13.80
CA ALA A 198 10.14 25.85 14.83
C ALA A 198 8.93 25.06 14.29
N LEU A 199 8.51 25.32 13.05
CA LEU A 199 7.45 24.57 12.37
C LEU A 199 7.83 23.10 12.16
N VAL A 200 9.07 22.83 11.72
CA VAL A 200 9.59 21.45 11.61
C VAL A 200 9.62 20.75 12.95
N ALA A 201 10.11 21.42 14.01
CA ALA A 201 10.16 20.83 15.35
C ALA A 201 8.74 20.51 15.88
N ARG A 202 7.74 21.34 15.56
CA ARG A 202 6.34 21.05 15.90
C ARG A 202 5.78 19.88 15.09
N TRP A 203 6.08 19.80 13.79
CA TRP A 203 5.72 18.64 12.97
C TRP A 203 6.31 17.36 13.54
N MET A 204 7.62 17.34 13.82
CA MET A 204 8.31 16.16 14.35
C MET A 204 7.70 15.71 15.69
N ARG A 205 7.37 16.63 16.60
CA ARG A 205 6.68 16.30 17.86
C ARG A 205 5.30 15.68 17.62
N LEU A 206 4.49 16.25 16.75
CA LEU A 206 3.16 15.69 16.43
C LEU A 206 3.25 14.32 15.76
N ALA A 207 4.24 14.12 14.89
CA ALA A 207 4.51 12.82 14.28
C ALA A 207 5.00 11.81 15.31
N ASP A 208 5.91 12.21 16.21
CA ASP A 208 6.45 11.35 17.25
C ASP A 208 5.40 10.94 18.29
N GLU A 209 4.52 11.86 18.69
CA GLU A 209 3.35 11.54 19.51
C GLU A 209 2.44 10.51 18.82
N PHE A 210 2.33 10.55 17.48
CA PHE A 210 1.55 9.60 16.68
C PHE A 210 2.24 8.24 16.49
N THR A 211 3.56 8.21 16.39
CA THR A 211 4.32 6.97 16.25
C THR A 211 4.82 6.39 17.57
N ASN A 212 4.72 7.15 18.67
CA ASN A 212 5.39 6.89 19.95
C ASN A 212 6.88 6.52 19.78
N GLY A 213 7.57 7.21 18.88
CA GLY A 213 8.94 6.88 18.47
C GLY A 213 9.14 5.54 17.75
N ASP A 214 8.09 4.78 17.40
CA ASP A 214 8.25 3.49 16.72
C ASP A 214 8.72 3.70 15.26
N PRO A 215 9.99 3.36 14.92
CA PRO A 215 10.51 3.56 13.58
C PRO A 215 9.82 2.69 12.54
N GLU A 216 9.19 1.57 12.93
CA GLU A 216 8.48 0.68 12.01
C GLU A 216 7.16 1.29 11.53
N ILE A 217 6.49 2.10 12.36
CA ILE A 217 5.31 2.87 11.94
C ILE A 217 5.72 3.93 10.92
N ASN A 218 6.84 4.63 11.14
CA ASN A 218 7.38 5.60 10.19
C ASN A 218 7.76 4.96 8.85
N LYS A 219 8.45 3.81 8.87
CA LYS A 219 8.75 3.04 7.64
C LYS A 219 7.49 2.58 6.91
N GLY A 220 6.45 2.19 7.65
CA GLY A 220 5.17 1.82 7.05
C GLY A 220 4.47 3.00 6.36
N TYR A 221 4.45 4.16 7.03
CA TYR A 221 3.93 5.40 6.44
C TYR A 221 4.71 5.81 5.18
N GLN A 222 6.05 5.71 5.19
CA GLN A 222 6.86 5.99 4.00
C GLN A 222 6.52 5.07 2.83
N ARG A 223 6.43 3.76 3.05
CA ARG A 223 5.98 2.79 2.02
C ARG A 223 4.61 3.14 1.46
N MET A 224 3.68 3.55 2.33
CA MET A 224 2.34 3.99 1.94
C MET A 224 2.40 5.20 1.00
N ILE A 225 3.18 6.23 1.36
CA ILE A 225 3.34 7.46 0.56
C ILE A 225 4.03 7.18 -0.78
N GLU A 226 5.07 6.34 -0.81
CA GLU A 226 5.77 5.97 -2.05
C GLU A 226 4.85 5.23 -3.04
N ASP A 227 3.89 4.46 -2.54
CA ASP A 227 2.92 3.72 -3.35
C ASP A 227 1.71 4.57 -3.77
N LYS A 228 1.68 5.87 -3.43
CA LYS A 228 0.51 6.76 -3.67
C LYS A 228 0.00 6.76 -5.10
N SER A 229 0.87 6.58 -6.10
CA SER A 229 0.47 6.54 -7.52
C SER A 229 -0.27 5.26 -7.92
N HIS A 230 -0.24 4.20 -7.11
CA HIS A 230 -0.91 2.93 -7.37
C HIS A 230 -2.13 2.71 -6.47
N TRP A 231 -2.55 3.73 -5.72
CA TRP A 231 -3.72 3.62 -4.87
C TRP A 231 -5.00 3.44 -5.68
N PRO A 232 -5.96 2.64 -5.18
CA PRO A 232 -7.29 2.55 -5.77
C PRO A 232 -8.03 3.88 -5.64
N ASP A 233 -9.05 4.07 -6.46
CA ASP A 233 -9.95 5.22 -6.35
C ASP A 233 -11.16 4.86 -5.47
N ASP A 234 -10.87 4.57 -4.20
CA ASP A 234 -11.87 4.26 -3.16
C ASP A 234 -11.95 5.35 -2.09
N GLU A 235 -12.94 5.24 -1.20
CA GLU A 235 -13.23 6.24 -0.17
C GLU A 235 -12.10 6.33 0.86
N MET A 236 -11.47 5.21 1.21
CA MET A 236 -10.31 5.19 2.12
C MET A 236 -9.12 5.94 1.52
N ALA A 237 -8.76 5.67 0.26
CA ALA A 237 -7.71 6.39 -0.45
C ALA A 237 -8.02 7.88 -0.53
N ALA A 238 -9.28 8.26 -0.79
CA ALA A 238 -9.72 9.67 -0.80
C ALA A 238 -9.57 10.33 0.57
N ARG A 239 -9.99 9.66 1.66
CA ARG A 239 -9.84 10.15 3.03
C ARG A 239 -8.37 10.30 3.44
N ILE A 240 -7.54 9.31 3.13
CA ILE A 240 -6.11 9.39 3.44
C ILE A 240 -5.47 10.52 2.62
N ARG A 241 -5.77 10.64 1.31
CA ARG A 241 -5.33 11.78 0.48
C ARG A 241 -5.74 13.14 1.07
N ALA A 242 -6.95 13.27 1.58
CA ALA A 242 -7.45 14.51 2.19
C ALA A 242 -6.76 14.84 3.53
N SER A 243 -6.33 13.83 4.27
CA SER A 243 -5.58 13.99 5.53
C SER A 243 -4.09 14.31 5.34
N MET A 244 -3.56 14.12 4.12
CA MET A 244 -2.14 14.39 3.84
C MET A 244 -1.84 15.89 3.75
N PRO A 245 -0.62 16.31 4.14
CA PRO A 245 -0.14 17.64 3.84
C PRO A 245 -0.12 17.88 2.32
N LYS A 246 -0.43 19.12 1.92
CA LYS A 246 -0.26 19.56 0.54
C LYS A 246 1.20 19.38 0.08
N PRO A 247 1.45 19.19 -1.22
CA PRO A 247 2.81 19.05 -1.75
C PRO A 247 3.73 20.20 -1.35
N GLU A 248 3.25 21.45 -1.31
CA GLU A 248 4.07 22.59 -0.89
C GLU A 248 4.47 22.51 0.58
N CYS A 249 3.55 22.12 1.47
CA CYS A 249 3.83 21.92 2.89
C CYS A 249 4.86 20.80 3.11
N GLN A 250 4.74 19.71 2.35
CA GLN A 250 5.71 18.60 2.40
C GLN A 250 7.10 19.03 1.89
N ALA A 251 7.15 19.84 0.83
CA ALA A 251 8.40 20.38 0.30
C ALA A 251 9.07 21.34 1.30
N PHE A 252 8.30 22.22 1.93
CA PHE A 252 8.77 23.12 2.99
C PHE A 252 9.41 22.34 4.14
N PHE A 253 8.70 21.32 4.65
CA PHE A 253 9.21 20.45 5.70
C PHE A 253 10.53 19.78 5.31
N ASN A 254 10.59 19.17 4.12
CA ASN A 254 11.80 18.49 3.64
C ASN A 254 13.00 19.45 3.52
N GLN A 255 12.78 20.67 3.01
CA GLN A 255 13.84 21.68 2.87
C GLN A 255 14.35 22.17 4.22
N ALA A 256 13.44 22.49 5.15
CA ALA A 256 13.77 22.92 6.49
C ALA A 256 14.49 21.82 7.29
N LEU A 257 14.07 20.55 7.16
CA LEU A 257 14.73 19.40 7.77
C LEU A 257 16.18 19.24 7.25
N GLN A 258 16.39 19.34 5.94
CA GLN A 258 17.72 19.28 5.32
C GLN A 258 18.61 20.46 5.73
N ALA A 259 18.03 21.62 6.04
CA ALA A 259 18.79 22.76 6.58
C ALA A 259 19.21 22.51 8.03
N CYS A 260 18.33 21.96 8.88
CA CYS A 260 18.68 21.56 10.25
C CYS A 260 19.81 20.55 10.29
N LEU A 261 19.80 19.55 9.40
CA LEU A 261 20.83 18.50 9.33
C LEU A 261 22.19 19.00 8.80
N ARG A 262 22.24 20.16 8.14
CA ARG A 262 23.48 20.77 7.62
C ARG A 262 24.13 21.74 8.60
N HIS A 263 23.39 22.19 9.62
CA HIS A 263 23.82 23.21 10.59
C HIS A 263 23.87 22.70 12.04
N GLY A 264 23.66 21.40 12.26
CA GLY A 264 23.92 20.71 13.54
C GLY A 264 25.13 19.80 13.41
#